data_AF-A0A3N1CXK3-F1
#
_entry.id   AF-A0A3N1CXK3-F1
#
_cell.length_a   1.000
_cell.length_b   1.000
_cell.length_c   1.000
_cell.angle_alpha   90.00
_cell.angle_beta   90.00
_cell.angle_gamma   90.00
#
_symmetry.space_group_name_H-M   'P 1'
#
loop_
_entity.id
_entity.type
_entity.pdbx_description
1 polymer ?
#
loop_
_entity_poly.entity_id
_entity_poly.type
_entity_poly.pdbx_seq_one_letter_code
_entity_poly.pdbx_strand_id
1 'polypeptide(L)'
;MYSPTAPVRPALHRLLAYRLLGVRVPYQNRYWVRDDVLRPGFATRQALVLFPVIFVVYGVLIPFGVAVAMFLQYGEFEYLGPPIWWPVTVPVGMVLLETALDRLFPRLFGYRRRSMLRRHDFHPDGSPIAYPPFWIPYPPMPPR
;
A
#
# COMPACT_ATOMS: atom_id res chain seq x y z
N MET A 1 19.82 -23.88 -21.83
CA MET A 1 19.22 -22.56 -22.14
C MET A 1 18.27 -22.20 -21.02
N TYR A 2 18.67 -21.31 -20.10
CA TYR A 2 17.76 -20.80 -19.07
C TYR A 2 16.92 -19.70 -19.69
N SER A 3 15.63 -19.97 -19.88
CA SER A 3 14.66 -18.96 -20.26
C SER A 3 14.63 -17.90 -19.16
N PRO A 4 14.69 -16.59 -19.47
CA PRO A 4 14.50 -15.55 -18.48
C PRO A 4 13.08 -15.70 -17.92
N THR A 5 12.96 -16.32 -16.74
CA THR A 5 11.66 -16.58 -16.15
C THR A 5 10.99 -15.24 -15.88
N ALA A 6 9.85 -15.02 -16.52
CA ALA A 6 9.02 -13.85 -16.30
C ALA A 6 8.76 -13.67 -14.78
N PRO A 7 8.62 -12.43 -14.29
CA PRO A 7 8.39 -12.16 -12.88
C PRO A 7 7.21 -12.97 -12.35
N VAL A 8 7.46 -13.88 -11.40
CA VAL A 8 6.39 -14.72 -10.84
C VAL A 8 5.56 -13.86 -9.88
N ARG A 9 4.28 -13.71 -10.20
CA ARG A 9 3.36 -12.94 -9.37
C ARG A 9 3.19 -13.62 -7.99
N PRO A 10 3.35 -12.90 -6.87
CA PRO A 10 3.14 -13.46 -5.55
C PRO A 10 1.67 -13.83 -5.35
N ALA A 11 1.43 -14.85 -4.53
CA ALA A 11 0.09 -15.17 -4.03
C ALA A 11 -0.53 -13.95 -3.31
N LEU A 12 -1.85 -13.81 -3.38
CA LEU A 12 -2.57 -12.62 -2.91
C LEU A 12 -2.25 -12.27 -1.44
N HIS A 13 -2.22 -13.26 -0.54
CA HIS A 13 -1.88 -13.03 0.87
C HIS A 13 -0.47 -12.49 1.07
N ARG A 14 0.52 -12.92 0.26
CA ARG A 14 1.89 -12.39 0.32
C ARG A 14 1.96 -10.98 -0.25
N LEU A 15 1.17 -10.69 -1.28
CA LEU A 15 1.05 -9.35 -1.85
C LEU A 15 0.47 -8.39 -0.80
N LEU A 16 -0.58 -8.80 -0.09
CA LEU A 16 -1.17 -8.02 1.00
C LEU A 16 -0.18 -7.86 2.17
N ALA A 17 0.50 -8.91 2.60
CA ALA A 17 1.51 -8.83 3.67
C ALA A 17 2.67 -7.89 3.28
N TYR A 18 3.12 -7.92 2.03
CA TYR A 18 4.13 -6.97 1.54
C TYR A 18 3.59 -5.54 1.53
N ARG A 19 2.38 -5.29 1.04
CA ARG A 19 1.85 -3.92 0.95
C ARG A 19 1.48 -3.34 2.31
N LEU A 20 0.80 -4.09 3.15
CA LEU A 20 0.33 -3.63 4.46
C LEU A 20 1.45 -3.58 5.49
N LEU A 21 2.25 -4.65 5.58
CA LEU A 21 3.23 -4.84 6.65
C LEU A 21 4.68 -4.61 6.17
N GLY A 22 4.90 -4.49 4.86
CA GLY A 22 6.24 -4.37 4.29
C GLY A 22 7.08 -5.63 4.49
N VAL A 23 6.43 -6.80 4.59
CA VAL A 23 7.09 -8.10 4.74
C VAL A 23 7.90 -8.41 3.49
N ARG A 24 9.12 -8.92 3.69
CA ARG A 24 10.04 -9.30 2.61
C ARG A 24 9.48 -10.51 1.86
N VAL A 25 9.28 -10.39 0.54
CA VAL A 25 8.81 -11.51 -0.28
C VAL A 25 9.95 -12.49 -0.65
N PRO A 26 9.62 -13.76 -0.93
CA PRO A 26 10.58 -14.75 -1.43
C PRO A 26 11.30 -14.27 -2.69
N TYR A 27 12.54 -14.73 -2.88
CA TYR A 27 13.44 -14.24 -3.93
C TYR A 27 12.80 -14.18 -5.32
N GLN A 28 12.08 -15.24 -5.72
CA GLN A 28 11.40 -15.36 -7.02
C GLN A 28 10.36 -14.25 -7.29
N ASN A 29 9.77 -13.67 -6.24
CA ASN A 29 8.75 -12.64 -6.34
C ASN A 29 9.30 -11.22 -6.19
N ARG A 30 10.59 -11.06 -5.85
CA ARG A 30 11.18 -9.74 -5.56
C ARG A 30 11.23 -8.84 -6.77
N TYR A 31 11.51 -9.38 -7.95
CA TYR A 31 11.49 -8.62 -9.20
C TYR A 31 10.09 -8.12 -9.55
N TRP A 32 9.04 -8.88 -9.21
CA TRP A 32 7.66 -8.41 -9.33
C TRP A 32 7.41 -7.21 -8.40
N VAL A 33 7.89 -7.27 -7.16
CA VAL A 33 7.78 -6.15 -6.20
C VAL A 33 8.54 -4.92 -6.69
N ARG A 34 9.77 -5.10 -7.20
CA ARG A 34 10.53 -4.01 -7.83
C ARG A 34 9.69 -3.32 -8.90
N ASP A 35 9.13 -4.09 -9.84
CA ASP A 35 8.36 -3.54 -10.95
C ASP A 35 7.07 -2.85 -10.45
N ASP A 36 6.37 -3.40 -9.44
CA ASP A 36 5.18 -2.78 -8.84
C ASP A 36 5.49 -1.44 -8.16
N VAL A 37 6.61 -1.37 -7.44
CA VAL A 37 7.09 -0.18 -6.73
C VAL A 37 7.64 0.87 -7.70
N LEU A 38 8.24 0.44 -8.80
CA LEU A 38 8.78 1.35 -9.80
C LEU A 38 7.69 1.94 -10.71
N ARG A 39 6.60 1.23 -10.92
CA ARG A 39 5.50 1.67 -11.80
C ARG A 39 4.83 2.97 -11.32
N PRO A 40 4.41 3.84 -12.27
CA PRO A 40 3.56 4.98 -11.93
C PRO A 40 2.27 4.50 -11.24
N GLY A 41 1.76 5.30 -10.31
CA GLY A 41 0.57 4.99 -9.52
C GLY A 41 0.78 3.94 -8.42
N PHE A 42 2.03 3.63 -8.04
CA PHE A 42 2.32 2.81 -6.85
C PHE A 42 1.60 3.37 -5.61
N ALA A 43 1.72 4.69 -5.40
CA ALA A 43 0.94 5.54 -4.52
C ALA A 43 -0.53 5.14 -4.38
N THR A 44 -1.26 5.27 -5.49
CA THR A 44 -2.70 5.01 -5.58
C THR A 44 -3.01 3.55 -5.30
N ARG A 45 -2.22 2.61 -5.85
CA ARG A 45 -2.39 1.18 -5.59
C ARG A 45 -2.16 0.82 -4.12
N GLN A 46 -1.27 1.54 -3.44
CA GLN A 46 -0.99 1.39 -2.02
C GLN A 46 -2.14 1.96 -1.18
N ALA A 47 -2.63 3.16 -1.52
CA ALA A 47 -3.78 3.80 -0.85
C ALA A 47 -5.05 2.95 -0.99
N LEU A 48 -5.30 2.34 -2.16
CA LEU A 48 -6.43 1.45 -2.38
C LEU A 48 -6.40 0.19 -1.50
N VAL A 49 -5.21 -0.31 -1.17
CA VAL A 49 -5.07 -1.46 -0.26
C VAL A 49 -5.33 -1.04 1.19
N LEU A 50 -5.05 0.21 1.53
CA LEU A 50 -5.34 0.79 2.84
C LEU A 50 -6.79 1.26 2.96
N PHE A 51 -7.49 1.50 1.84
CA PHE A 51 -8.87 2.00 1.82
C PHE A 51 -9.82 1.21 2.74
N PRO A 52 -9.88 -0.13 2.73
CA PRO A 52 -10.78 -0.85 3.63
C PRO A 52 -10.46 -0.61 5.10
N VAL A 53 -9.18 -0.51 5.46
CA VAL A 53 -8.74 -0.21 6.83
C VAL A 53 -9.15 1.21 7.22
N ILE A 54 -8.91 2.18 6.34
CA ILE A 54 -9.31 3.58 6.54
C ILE A 54 -10.84 3.67 6.66
N PHE A 55 -11.58 2.97 5.81
CA PHE A 55 -13.04 2.92 5.84
C PHE A 55 -13.56 2.34 7.14
N VAL A 56 -13.02 1.22 7.61
CA VAL A 56 -13.47 0.61 8.87
C VAL A 56 -13.14 1.53 10.05
N VAL A 57 -11.93 2.06 10.13
CA VAL A 57 -11.51 2.89 11.26
C VAL A 57 -12.26 4.23 11.27
N TYR A 58 -12.18 4.98 10.18
CA TYR A 58 -12.73 6.33 10.11
C TYR A 58 -14.21 6.35 9.73
N GLY A 59 -14.65 5.47 8.84
CA GLY A 59 -16.05 5.42 8.40
C GLY A 59 -16.99 4.74 9.39
N VAL A 60 -16.48 3.80 10.22
CA VAL A 60 -17.32 2.98 11.12
C VAL A 60 -16.93 3.13 12.59
N LEU A 61 -15.69 2.81 12.96
CA LEU A 61 -15.29 2.72 14.37
C LEU A 61 -15.30 4.06 15.10
N ILE A 62 -14.78 5.13 14.48
CA ILE A 62 -14.78 6.46 15.09
C ILE A 62 -16.22 6.98 15.32
N PRO A 63 -17.11 7.01 14.31
CA PRO A 63 -18.51 7.41 14.52
C PRO A 63 -19.21 6.56 15.56
N PHE A 64 -18.99 5.24 15.53
CA PHE A 64 -19.59 4.34 16.50
C PHE A 64 -19.10 4.67 17.92
N GLY A 65 -17.80 4.89 18.10
CA GLY A 65 -17.23 5.30 19.39
C GLY A 65 -17.77 6.65 19.88
N VAL A 66 -17.90 7.64 18.99
CA VAL A 66 -18.51 8.94 19.31
C VAL A 66 -19.98 8.77 19.71
N ALA A 67 -20.74 7.98 18.96
CA ALA A 67 -22.15 7.71 19.24
C ALA A 67 -22.33 7.03 20.61
N VAL A 68 -21.50 6.03 20.93
CA VAL A 68 -21.50 5.37 22.25
C VAL A 68 -21.12 6.35 23.36
N ALA A 69 -20.09 7.19 23.18
CA ALA A 69 -19.70 8.17 24.16
C ALA A 69 -20.80 9.19 24.44
N MET A 70 -21.46 9.69 23.39
CA MET A 70 -22.60 10.62 23.50
C MET A 70 -23.79 9.96 24.20
N PHE A 71 -24.13 8.72 23.84
CA PHE A 71 -25.20 7.97 24.47
C PHE A 71 -24.95 7.77 25.98
N LEU A 72 -23.72 7.41 26.36
CA LEU A 72 -23.34 7.24 27.77
C LEU A 72 -23.39 8.55 28.56
N GLN A 73 -23.10 9.69 27.91
CA GLN A 73 -23.04 10.99 28.57
C GLN A 73 -24.42 11.66 28.71
N TYR A 74 -25.29 11.51 27.71
CA TYR A 74 -26.53 12.29 27.61
C TYR A 74 -27.80 11.43 27.65
N GLY A 75 -27.70 10.09 27.61
CA GLY A 75 -28.85 9.18 27.71
C GLY A 75 -29.77 9.16 26.49
N GLU A 76 -29.52 10.01 25.48
CA GLU A 76 -30.33 10.13 24.29
C GLU A 76 -29.50 9.98 23.01
N PHE A 77 -30.08 9.33 22.00
CA PHE A 77 -29.55 9.25 20.64
C PHE A 77 -30.05 10.43 19.78
N GLU A 78 -30.44 11.54 20.40
CA GLU A 78 -31.10 12.63 19.70
C GLU A 78 -30.11 13.31 18.74
N TYR A 79 -30.24 12.94 17.47
CA TYR A 79 -29.79 13.69 16.31
C TYR A 79 -28.28 13.95 16.15
N LEU A 80 -27.47 12.92 16.31
CA LEU A 80 -26.14 12.86 15.68
C LEU A 80 -26.03 11.63 14.79
N GLY A 81 -27.02 11.41 13.92
CA GLY A 81 -26.82 10.51 12.80
C GLY A 81 -25.80 11.18 11.87
N PRO A 82 -24.54 10.71 11.77
CA PRO A 82 -23.63 11.24 10.76
C PRO A 82 -24.38 11.15 9.42
N PRO A 83 -24.34 12.20 8.58
CA PRO A 83 -25.09 12.24 7.33
C PRO A 83 -24.86 10.93 6.58
N ILE A 84 -25.90 10.32 6.00
CA ILE A 84 -25.86 8.99 5.33
C ILE A 84 -24.65 8.83 4.39
N TRP A 85 -24.12 9.93 3.87
CA TRP A 85 -22.98 10.02 2.96
C TRP A 85 -21.59 9.95 3.63
N TRP A 86 -21.47 10.23 4.94
CA TRP A 86 -20.22 10.22 5.72
C TRP A 86 -19.39 8.94 5.57
N PRO A 87 -19.97 7.72 5.65
CA PRO A 87 -19.20 6.49 5.54
C PRO A 87 -18.50 6.38 4.18
N VAL A 88 -19.02 7.06 3.15
CA VAL A 88 -18.46 7.05 1.79
C VAL A 88 -17.53 8.25 1.57
N THR A 89 -17.94 9.46 1.98
CA THR A 89 -17.19 10.68 1.67
C THR A 89 -15.88 10.80 2.44
N VAL A 90 -15.83 10.36 3.71
CA VAL A 90 -14.59 10.44 4.51
C VAL A 90 -13.51 9.48 3.98
N PRO A 91 -13.79 8.20 3.72
CA PRO A 91 -12.75 7.29 3.23
C PRO A 91 -12.32 7.60 1.80
N VAL A 92 -13.26 8.03 0.94
CA VAL A 92 -12.94 8.49 -0.43
C VAL A 92 -12.11 9.77 -0.38
N GLY A 93 -12.50 10.74 0.45
CA GLY A 93 -11.75 11.98 0.67
C GLY A 93 -10.34 11.72 1.19
N MET A 94 -10.17 10.79 2.14
CA MET A 94 -8.86 10.38 2.65
C MET A 94 -7.99 9.73 1.58
N VAL A 95 -8.52 8.83 0.74
CA VAL A 95 -7.73 8.23 -0.34
C VAL A 95 -7.39 9.23 -1.43
N LEU A 96 -8.31 10.13 -1.78
CA LEU A 96 -8.02 11.23 -2.70
C LEU A 96 -6.97 12.17 -2.12
N LEU A 97 -7.05 12.49 -0.83
CA LEU A 97 -6.09 13.31 -0.11
C LEU A 97 -4.72 12.63 -0.06
N GLU A 98 -4.62 11.35 0.31
CA GLU A 98 -3.36 10.60 0.27
C GLU A 98 -2.78 10.57 -1.15
N THR A 99 -3.61 10.34 -2.16
CA THR A 99 -3.18 10.32 -3.56
C THR A 99 -2.70 11.70 -4.03
N ALA A 100 -3.37 12.77 -3.60
CA ALA A 100 -2.99 14.16 -3.88
C ALA A 100 -1.71 14.55 -3.13
N LEU A 101 -1.58 14.16 -1.86
CA LEU A 101 -0.39 14.37 -1.05
C LEU A 101 0.81 13.62 -1.64
N ASP A 102 0.62 12.46 -2.24
CA ASP A 102 1.70 11.74 -2.93
C ASP A 102 2.20 12.52 -4.16
N ARG A 103 1.29 13.16 -4.90
CA ARG A 103 1.65 14.05 -6.02
C ARG A 103 2.29 15.36 -5.56
N LEU A 104 1.81 15.94 -4.45
CA LEU A 104 2.28 17.23 -3.94
C LEU A 104 3.58 17.11 -3.11
N PHE A 105 3.77 15.98 -2.43
CA PHE A 105 4.91 15.71 -1.56
C PHE A 105 5.63 14.41 -1.95
N PRO A 106 6.19 14.32 -3.17
CA PRO A 106 6.89 13.13 -3.65
C PRO A 106 8.10 12.76 -2.78
N ARG A 107 8.62 13.70 -1.97
CA ARG A 107 9.70 13.47 -1.01
C ARG A 107 9.28 12.55 0.15
N LEU A 108 8.06 12.70 0.68
CA LEU A 108 7.55 11.88 1.79
C LEU A 108 7.34 10.43 1.35
N PHE A 109 6.74 10.23 0.17
CA PHE A 109 6.47 8.91 -0.37
C PHE A 109 7.69 8.26 -1.05
N GLY A 110 8.62 9.07 -1.54
CA GLY A 110 9.94 8.62 -2.00
C GLY A 110 10.70 7.85 -0.90
N TYR A 111 10.54 8.23 0.36
CA TYR A 111 11.11 7.48 1.49
C TYR A 111 10.50 6.07 1.60
N ARG A 112 9.17 5.95 1.49
CA ARG A 112 8.48 4.65 1.56
C ARG A 112 8.86 3.75 0.38
N ARG A 113 8.96 4.32 -0.83
CA ARG A 113 9.42 3.62 -2.05
C ARG A 113 10.85 3.08 -1.86
N ARG A 114 11.78 3.92 -1.39
CA ARG A 114 13.17 3.54 -1.12
C ARG A 114 13.28 2.48 -0.03
N SER A 115 12.48 2.61 1.04
CA SER A 115 12.43 1.63 2.14
C SER A 115 11.95 0.26 1.64
N MET A 116 10.90 0.23 0.81
CA MET A 116 10.41 -1.01 0.21
C MET A 116 11.43 -1.66 -0.73
N LEU A 117 12.10 -0.87 -1.58
CA LEU A 117 13.16 -1.39 -2.45
C LEU A 117 14.33 -1.96 -1.64
N ARG A 118 14.80 -1.24 -0.62
CA ARG A 118 15.86 -1.71 0.28
C ARG A 118 15.52 -3.02 0.99
N ARG A 119 14.29 -3.18 1.48
CA ARG A 119 13.84 -4.44 2.13
C ARG A 119 13.90 -5.65 1.19
N HIS A 120 13.85 -5.42 -0.11
CA HIS A 120 13.87 -6.45 -1.14
C HIS A 120 15.22 -6.55 -1.87
N ASP A 121 16.28 -5.97 -1.28
CA ASP A 121 17.63 -5.92 -1.82
C ASP A 121 17.72 -5.21 -3.18
N PHE A 122 16.96 -4.13 -3.36
CA PHE A 122 17.08 -3.24 -4.51
C PHE A 122 17.52 -1.83 -4.10
N HIS A 123 18.36 -1.26 -4.94
CA HIS A 123 18.70 0.15 -4.92
C HIS A 123 17.48 1.01 -5.32
N PRO A 124 17.51 2.33 -5.05
CA PRO A 124 16.42 3.25 -5.40
C PRO A 124 16.09 3.32 -6.91
N ASP A 125 17.04 2.97 -7.76
CA ASP A 125 16.90 2.87 -9.22
C ASP A 125 16.31 1.52 -9.67
N GLY A 126 16.11 0.58 -8.75
CA GLY A 126 15.63 -0.77 -9.04
C GLY A 126 16.73 -1.78 -9.35
N SER A 127 18.01 -1.39 -9.34
CA SER A 127 19.10 -2.34 -9.51
C SER A 127 19.25 -3.24 -8.28
N PRO A 128 19.57 -4.53 -8.43
CA PRO A 128 19.77 -5.42 -7.30
C PRO A 128 21.05 -5.04 -6.52
N ILE A 129 20.98 -5.01 -5.20
CA ILE A 129 22.12 -4.69 -4.30
C ILE A 129 23.14 -5.83 -4.28
N ALA A 130 22.68 -7.07 -4.37
CA ALA A 130 23.51 -8.26 -4.48
C ALA A 130 23.08 -9.07 -5.69
N TYR A 131 24.06 -9.61 -6.41
CA TYR A 131 23.80 -10.56 -7.47
C TYR A 131 23.11 -11.79 -6.86
N PRO A 132 21.95 -12.25 -7.36
CA PRO A 132 21.45 -13.58 -7.10
C PRO A 132 22.58 -14.61 -7.12
N PRO A 133 22.44 -15.67 -6.33
CA PRO A 133 23.23 -16.86 -6.55
C PRO A 133 23.18 -17.27 -8.04
N PHE A 134 24.30 -17.74 -8.59
CA PHE A 134 24.47 -18.03 -10.03
C PHE A 134 23.41 -18.97 -10.63
N TRP A 135 22.69 -19.72 -9.80
CA TRP A 135 21.63 -20.63 -10.19
C TRP A 135 20.25 -19.98 -10.40
N ILE A 136 20.08 -18.68 -10.14
CA ILE A 136 18.80 -17.98 -10.35
C ILE A 136 18.91 -17.10 -11.61
N PRO A 137 18.15 -17.41 -12.69
CA PRO A 137 18.19 -16.60 -13.90
C PRO A 137 17.64 -15.20 -13.65
N TYR A 138 18.33 -14.18 -14.18
CA TYR A 138 17.86 -12.80 -14.14
C TYR A 138 16.68 -12.60 -15.08
N PRO A 139 15.59 -11.96 -14.64
CA PRO A 139 14.67 -11.36 -15.58
C PRO A 139 15.38 -10.18 -16.29
N PRO A 140 15.10 -9.94 -17.59
CA PRO A 140 15.68 -8.83 -18.33
C PRO A 140 15.39 -7.51 -17.60
N MET A 141 16.40 -6.65 -17.53
CA MET A 141 16.19 -5.30 -16.98
C MET A 141 15.24 -4.52 -17.90
N PRO A 142 14.30 -3.74 -17.35
CA PRO A 142 13.54 -2.83 -18.18
C PRO A 142 14.49 -1.84 -18.90
N PRO A 143 14.17 -1.44 -20.14
CA PRO A 143 14.95 -0.40 -20.84
C PRO A 143 14.95 0.89 -20.01
N ARG A 144 16.12 1.55 -19.97
CA ARG A 144 16.33 2.83 -19.26
C ARG A 144 15.60 3.98 -19.92
#